data_AF-A0A5K0VB35-F1
#
_entry.id   AF-A0A5K0VB35-F1
#
_cell.length_a   1.000
_cell.length_b   1.000
_cell.length_c   1.000
_cell.angle_alpha   90.00
_cell.angle_beta   90.00
_cell.angle_gamma   90.00
#
_symmetry.space_group_name_H-M   'P 1'
#
loop_
_entity.id
_entity.type
_entity.pdbx_description
1 polymer ?
#
loop_
_entity_poly.entity_id
_entity_poly.type
_entity_poly.pdbx_seq_one_letter_code
_entity_poly.pdbx_strand_id
1 'polypeptide(L)' 'VESEIFCLHGGLSPSIETLDSIRNFDRVQEVPHEGPMCDILWSDPDDRCGWGMSPRGAGYTFGQ' A
#
# COMPACT_ATOMS: atom_id res chain seq x y z
N VAL A 1 -7.53 -13.03 -7.13
CA VAL A 1 -7.92 -14.31 -7.75
C VAL A 1 -9.44 -14.33 -7.80
N GLU A 2 -10.00 -14.48 -8.99
CA GLU A 2 -11.47 -14.50 -9.22
C GLU A 2 -12.23 -13.25 -8.74
N SER A 3 -11.64 -12.06 -8.84
CA SER A 3 -12.20 -10.78 -8.35
C SER A 3 -12.44 -10.67 -6.84
N GLU A 4 -12.17 -11.71 -6.07
CA GLU A 4 -12.38 -11.76 -4.62
C GLU A 4 -11.10 -11.49 -3.82
N ILE A 5 -9.95 -11.92 -4.35
CA ILE A 5 -8.67 -11.85 -3.64
C ILE A 5 -7.75 -10.81 -4.30
N PHE A 6 -7.29 -9.82 -3.54
CA PHE A 6 -6.25 -8.88 -3.94
C PHE A 6 -4.89 -9.30 -3.36
N CYS A 7 -3.86 -9.44 -4.21
CA CYS A 7 -2.52 -9.88 -3.80
C CYS A 7 -1.49 -8.79 -4.12
N LEU A 8 -0.62 -8.49 -3.15
CA LEU A 8 0.45 -7.51 -3.21
C LEU A 8 1.59 -7.91 -2.25
N HIS A 9 2.73 -7.24 -2.34
CA HIS A 9 3.92 -7.58 -1.55
C HIS A 9 3.86 -7.07 -0.12
N GLY A 10 3.56 -5.78 0.06
CA GLY A 10 3.46 -5.13 1.37
C GLY A 10 2.02 -5.11 1.86
N GLY A 11 1.36 -3.96 1.70
CA GLY A 11 0.04 -3.74 2.28
C GLY A 11 -0.72 -2.56 1.69
N LEU A 12 -1.76 -2.10 2.37
CA LEU A 12 -2.64 -1.07 1.84
C LEU A 12 -2.00 0.33 1.92
N SER A 13 -2.56 1.26 1.13
CA SER A 13 -2.16 2.67 1.10
C SER A 13 -3.35 3.55 1.46
N PRO A 14 -3.17 4.61 2.28
CA PRO A 14 -4.22 5.60 2.52
C PRO A 14 -4.56 6.42 1.26
N SER A 15 -3.71 6.35 0.22
CA SER A 15 -3.88 7.06 -1.05
C SER A 15 -4.57 6.22 -2.13
N ILE A 16 -4.96 4.97 -1.82
CA ILE A 16 -5.56 4.04 -2.79
C ILE A 16 -6.92 3.55 -2.26
N GLU A 17 -8.00 4.09 -2.82
CA GLU A 17 -9.36 3.66 -2.50
C GLU A 17 -9.90 2.58 -3.45
N THR A 18 -9.36 2.52 -4.68
CA THR A 18 -9.87 1.62 -5.73
C THR A 18 -8.73 0.94 -6.48
N LEU A 19 -9.03 -0.22 -7.07
CA LEU A 19 -8.08 -0.95 -7.92
C LEU A 19 -7.71 -0.16 -9.19
N ASP A 20 -8.57 0.75 -9.65
CA ASP A 20 -8.29 1.60 -10.81
C ASP A 20 -7.16 2.59 -10.54
N SER A 21 -6.99 3.05 -9.29
CA SER A 21 -5.84 3.88 -8.91
C SER A 21 -4.52 3.17 -9.19
N ILE A 22 -4.44 1.86 -8.91
CA ILE A 22 -3.23 1.04 -9.12
C ILE A 22 -2.97 0.77 -10.59
N ARG A 23 -4.04 0.52 -11.38
CA ARG A 23 -3.93 0.24 -12.82
C ARG A 23 -3.29 1.38 -13.61
N ASN A 24 -3.37 2.60 -13.09
CA ASN A 24 -2.84 3.81 -13.71
C ASN A 24 -1.42 4.19 -13.25
N PHE A 25 -0.75 3.37 -12.46
CA PHE A 25 0.64 3.66 -12.06
C PHE A 25 1.59 3.56 -13.25
N ASP A 26 2.44 4.57 -13.41
CA ASP A 26 3.66 4.44 -14.21
C ASP A 26 4.67 3.59 -13.42
N ARG A 27 4.57 2.28 -13.54
CA ARG A 27 5.34 1.35 -12.70
C ARG A 27 6.76 1.06 -13.21
N VAL A 28 7.17 1.60 -14.36
CA VAL A 28 8.46 1.30 -14.98
C VAL A 28 9.48 2.37 -14.56
N GLN A 29 9.71 2.42 -13.26
CA GLN A 29 10.64 3.34 -12.60
C GLN A 29 11.13 2.75 -11.29
N GLU A 30 12.15 3.38 -10.71
CA GLU A 30 12.55 3.08 -9.33
C GLU A 30 11.40 3.40 -8.37
N VAL A 31 11.27 2.60 -7.31
CA VAL A 31 10.21 2.81 -6.32
C VAL A 31 10.44 4.16 -5.63
N PRO A 32 9.45 5.08 -5.66
CA PRO A 32 9.56 6.36 -4.96
C PRO A 32 9.74 6.17 -3.45
N HIS A 33 10.31 7.16 -2.76
CA HIS A 33 10.46 7.12 -1.29
C HIS A 33 9.13 7.25 -0.54
N GLU A 34 8.10 7.80 -1.18
CA GLU A 34 6.77 8.03 -0.60
C GLU A 34 5.67 7.85 -1.66
N GLY A 35 4.43 7.76 -1.20
CA GLY A 35 3.25 7.69 -2.06
C GLY A 35 2.81 6.26 -2.38
N PRO A 36 1.76 6.12 -3.20
CA PRO A 36 0.97 4.90 -3.28
C PRO A 36 1.73 3.69 -3.79
N MET A 37 2.74 3.88 -4.67
CA MET A 37 3.61 2.79 -5.12
C MET A 37 4.57 2.30 -4.02
N CYS A 38 5.08 3.21 -3.19
CA CYS A 38 5.90 2.88 -2.02
C CYS A 38 5.05 2.09 -1.01
N ASP A 39 3.87 2.60 -0.69
CA ASP A 39 2.96 2.02 0.30
C ASP A 39 2.58 0.57 -0.04
N ILE A 40 2.20 0.25 -1.29
CA ILE A 40 1.82 -1.13 -1.66
C ILE A 40 2.97 -2.14 -1.58
N LEU A 41 4.20 -1.66 -1.49
CA LEU A 41 5.40 -2.47 -1.35
C LEU A 41 5.92 -2.51 0.09
N TRP A 42 5.62 -1.52 0.93
CA TRP A 42 6.26 -1.34 2.25
C TRP A 42 5.31 -1.24 3.44
N SER A 43 4.01 -1.08 3.24
CA SER A 43 3.03 -1.05 4.33
C SER A 43 2.85 -2.41 5.01
N ASP A 44 2.54 -2.40 6.31
CA ASP A 44 2.33 -3.59 7.14
C ASP A 44 0.95 -3.55 7.85
N PRO A 45 0.30 -4.70 8.09
CA PRO A 45 -0.87 -4.75 8.96
C PRO A 45 -0.49 -4.47 10.42
N ASP A 46 -1.42 -3.90 11.18
CA ASP A 46 -1.27 -3.57 12.60
C ASP A 46 -2.58 -3.85 13.36
N ASP A 47 -2.49 -4.20 14.63
CA ASP A 47 -3.64 -4.46 15.50
C ASP A 47 -4.36 -3.16 15.90
N ARG A 48 -3.68 -2.01 15.74
CA ARG A 48 -4.25 -0.68 16.03
C ARG A 48 -5.15 -0.22 14.90
N CYS A 49 -6.34 0.26 15.24
CA CYS A 49 -7.30 0.80 14.27
C CYS A 49 -6.76 2.02 13.52
N GLY A 50 -7.01 2.05 12.20
CA GLY A 50 -6.66 3.16 11.33
C GLY A 50 -5.23 3.09 10.80
N TRP A 51 -4.70 4.26 10.41
CA TRP A 51 -3.39 4.39 9.78
C TRP A 51 -2.33 4.86 10.78
N GLY A 52 -1.13 4.33 10.67
CA GLY A 52 0.05 4.79 11.41
C GLY A 52 1.29 4.88 10.54
N MET A 53 2.30 5.62 10.99
CA MET A 53 3.59 5.66 10.30
C MET A 53 4.31 4.33 10.45
N SER A 54 4.80 3.77 9.34
CA SER A 54 5.54 2.51 9.39
C SER A 54 6.86 2.66 10.14
N PRO A 55 7.21 1.74 11.05
CA PRO A 55 8.52 1.72 11.70
C PRO A 55 9.66 1.41 10.73
N ARG A 56 9.35 0.98 9.49
CA ARG A 56 10.34 0.77 8.42
C ARG A 56 10.89 2.07 7.85
N GLY A 57 10.27 3.22 8.16
CA GLY A 57 10.61 4.51 7.57
C GLY A 57 10.06 4.71 6.15
N ALA A 58 9.22 3.79 5.66
CA ALA A 58 8.54 3.85 4.37
C ALA A 58 7.18 3.12 4.47
N GLY A 59 6.14 3.66 3.82
CA GLY A 59 4.78 3.15 3.91
C GLY A 59 4.08 3.41 5.25
N TYR A 60 2.97 2.70 5.48
CA TYR A 60 2.10 2.87 6.64
C TYR A 60 1.83 1.54 7.36
N THR A 61 1.48 1.62 8.64
CA THR A 61 0.74 0.56 9.31
C THR A 61 -0.75 0.75 9.10
N PHE A 62 -1.51 -0.33 8.96
CA PHE A 62 -2.97 -0.26 8.79
C PHE A 62 -3.69 -1.35 9.61
N GLY A 63 -4.73 -0.97 10.34
CA GLY A 63 -5.55 -1.90 11.12
C GLY A 63 -7.04 -1.59 11.05
N GLN A 64 -7.83 -2.58 11.49
CA GLN A 64 -9.29 -2.59 11.41
C GLN A 64 -9.95 -1.64 12.41
#